data_AF-A0A2D4KMY9-F1
#
_entry.id   AF-A0A2D4KMY9-F1
#
_cell.length_a   1.000
_cell.length_b   1.000
_cell.length_c   1.000
_cell.angle_alpha   90.00
_cell.angle_beta   90.00
_cell.angle_gamma   90.00
#
_symmetry.space_group_name_H-M   'P 1'
#
loop_
_entity.id
_entity.type
_entity.pdbx_description
1 polymer ?
#
loop_
_entity_poly.entity_id
_entity_poly.type
_entity_poly.pdbx_seq_one_letter_code
_entity_poly.pdbx_strand_id
1 'polypeptide(L)'
;RRNRPRSPLVCAPHTHTHTRSHPQERSTESHRVVTDCLEEAGVHIQDAYVGRVLRQGQGSLVNGSILLKNAVQGDEGAYECHLITFPQGNFESRLALKVLVPPLPILNLGPPLEEGQGRTLAASCTAEGNPVPTVTWETEIRGVSNTQESSHSRSASVTSEFYVVPGRS
;
A
#
# COMPACT_ATOMS: atom_id res chain seq x y z
N ARG A 1 9.14 11.00 -44.31
CA ARG A 1 9.18 11.46 -42.90
C ARG A 1 8.34 10.50 -42.06
N ARG A 2 8.95 9.60 -41.29
CA ARG A 2 8.19 8.73 -40.37
C ARG A 2 7.80 9.57 -39.16
N ASN A 3 6.50 9.75 -38.94
CA ASN A 3 5.97 10.25 -37.66
C ASN A 3 6.45 9.27 -36.58
N ARG A 4 7.50 9.62 -35.83
CA ARG A 4 7.72 8.98 -34.53
C ARG A 4 6.52 9.39 -33.66
N PRO A 5 5.76 8.45 -33.09
CA PRO A 5 4.79 8.82 -32.06
C PRO A 5 5.55 9.56 -30.96
N ARG A 6 5.03 10.73 -30.54
CA ARG A 6 5.56 11.42 -29.36
C ARG A 6 5.45 10.43 -28.20
N SER A 7 6.58 10.01 -27.63
CA SER A 7 6.58 9.09 -26.49
C SER A 7 5.73 9.73 -25.38
N PRO A 8 4.68 9.07 -24.88
CA PRO A 8 3.84 9.64 -23.85
C PRO A 8 4.66 9.83 -22.57
N LEU A 9 4.41 10.93 -21.87
CA LEU A 9 4.95 11.15 -20.53
C LEU A 9 4.11 10.33 -19.55
N VAL A 10 4.70 9.29 -18.96
CA VAL A 10 4.02 8.38 -18.03
C VAL A 10 4.63 8.55 -16.64
N CYS A 11 3.81 8.53 -15.60
CA CYS A 11 4.29 8.44 -14.22
C CYS A 11 3.88 7.11 -13.59
N ALA A 12 4.82 6.47 -12.90
CA ALA A 12 4.66 5.16 -12.29
C ALA A 12 4.98 5.24 -10.79
N PRO A 13 3.96 5.26 -9.91
CA PRO A 13 4.16 5.19 -8.48
C PRO A 13 4.41 3.73 -8.06
N HIS A 14 5.34 3.52 -7.15
CA HIS A 14 5.66 2.21 -6.58
C HIS A 14 5.92 2.34 -5.08
N THR A 15 5.66 1.27 -4.33
CA THR A 15 5.94 1.21 -2.89
C THR A 15 7.12 0.28 -2.66
N HIS A 16 8.17 0.78 -2.01
CA HIS A 16 9.24 -0.09 -1.52
C HIS A 16 8.79 -0.77 -0.23
N THR A 17 8.37 -2.03 -0.30
CA THR A 17 8.15 -2.85 0.90
C THR A 17 9.52 -3.23 1.47
N HIS A 18 10.02 -2.46 2.43
CA HIS A 18 11.18 -2.88 3.21
C HIS A 18 10.72 -4.00 4.16
N THR A 19 10.85 -5.26 3.73
CA THR A 19 10.56 -6.43 4.56
C THR A 19 11.70 -6.61 5.58
N ARG A 20 11.86 -5.67 6.51
CA ARG A 20 12.62 -5.93 7.73
C ARG A 20 11.66 -6.63 8.68
N SER A 21 11.58 -7.96 8.54
CA SER A 21 10.87 -8.81 9.48
C SER A 21 11.51 -8.67 10.86
N HIS A 22 10.99 -7.74 11.65
CA HIS A 22 10.91 -8.01 13.09
C HIS A 22 10.03 -9.26 13.23
N PRO A 23 10.36 -10.21 14.13
CA PRO A 23 9.54 -11.41 14.30
C PRO A 23 8.07 -11.13 14.70
N GLN A 24 7.68 -9.87 14.93
CA GLN A 24 6.32 -9.43 15.25
C GLN A 24 5.59 -8.60 14.16
N GLU A 25 6.24 -8.21 13.07
CA GLU A 25 5.64 -7.29 12.08
C GLU A 25 5.45 -8.01 10.73
N ARG A 26 4.23 -8.52 10.52
CA ARG A 26 3.88 -9.25 9.29
C ARG A 26 3.11 -8.31 8.35
N SER A 27 3.86 -7.60 7.49
CA SER A 27 3.27 -6.93 6.33
C SER A 27 2.76 -8.02 5.37
N THR A 28 1.45 -8.14 5.21
CA THR A 28 0.87 -9.07 4.25
C THR A 28 0.23 -8.29 3.12
N GLU A 29 0.69 -8.55 1.90
CA GLU A 29 -0.11 -8.30 0.71
C GLU A 29 -1.47 -8.98 0.88
N SER A 30 -2.50 -8.23 0.50
CA SER A 30 -3.88 -8.63 0.27
C SER A 30 -4.15 -10.14 0.45
N HIS A 31 -4.83 -10.49 1.55
CA HIS A 31 -5.56 -11.74 1.82
C HIS A 31 -4.97 -12.80 2.76
N ARG A 32 -4.00 -12.53 3.65
CA ARG A 32 -3.61 -13.52 4.68
C ARG A 32 -3.34 -12.90 6.04
N VAL A 33 -4.40 -12.69 6.81
CA VAL A 33 -4.25 -12.54 8.26
C VAL A 33 -4.01 -13.94 8.83
N VAL A 34 -3.03 -14.06 9.73
CA VAL A 34 -2.66 -15.30 10.43
C VAL A 34 -2.97 -15.07 11.90
N THR A 35 -3.95 -15.77 12.45
CA THR A 35 -4.17 -15.82 13.90
C THR A 35 -4.64 -17.21 14.27
N ASP A 36 -3.87 -17.97 15.03
CA ASP A 36 -4.28 -19.28 15.55
C ASP A 36 -5.51 -19.15 16.51
N CYS A 37 -5.92 -20.28 17.11
CA CYS A 37 -6.50 -20.45 18.45
C CYS A 37 -7.84 -21.25 18.43
N LEU A 38 -7.81 -22.51 18.90
CA LEU A 38 -8.89 -23.49 18.75
C LEU A 38 -9.21 -24.28 20.05
N GLU A 39 -10.38 -24.95 19.99
CA GLU A 39 -11.11 -25.91 20.85
C GLU A 39 -12.07 -25.48 21.99
N GLU A 40 -13.26 -26.07 21.88
CA GLU A 40 -14.39 -26.25 22.82
C GLU A 40 -15.17 -25.05 23.38
N ALA A 41 -14.69 -23.81 23.31
CA ALA A 41 -15.51 -22.64 23.62
C ALA A 41 -15.82 -21.86 22.34
N GLY A 42 -17.10 -21.52 22.13
CA GLY A 42 -17.58 -20.85 20.93
C GLY A 42 -16.77 -19.60 20.53
N VAL A 43 -16.75 -19.30 19.24
CA VAL A 43 -16.01 -18.14 18.70
C VAL A 43 -16.71 -16.85 19.13
N HIS A 44 -16.05 -16.05 19.95
CA HIS A 44 -16.51 -14.69 20.23
C HIS A 44 -15.88 -13.72 19.21
N ILE A 45 -16.71 -13.15 18.34
CA ILE A 45 -16.30 -12.16 17.35
C ILE A 45 -16.93 -10.83 17.77
N GLN A 46 -16.14 -9.76 17.89
CA GLN A 46 -16.69 -8.44 18.17
C GLN A 46 -17.61 -8.00 17.02
N ASP A 47 -18.67 -7.25 17.34
CA ASP A 47 -19.72 -6.87 16.37
C ASP A 47 -19.17 -6.24 15.08
N ALA A 48 -18.13 -5.42 15.17
CA ALA A 48 -17.49 -4.75 14.04
C ALA A 48 -16.84 -5.71 13.00
N TYR A 49 -16.64 -6.98 13.36
CA TYR A 49 -15.97 -7.98 12.53
C TYR A 49 -16.88 -9.16 12.13
N VAL A 50 -18.15 -9.15 12.57
CA VAL A 50 -19.13 -10.17 12.21
C VAL A 50 -19.30 -10.22 10.68
N GLY A 51 -19.23 -11.41 10.10
CA GLY A 51 -19.33 -11.62 8.64
C GLY A 51 -18.05 -11.32 7.85
N ARG A 52 -17.02 -10.72 8.46
CA ARG A 52 -15.71 -10.45 7.83
C ARG A 52 -14.64 -11.45 8.24
N VAL A 53 -14.77 -12.11 9.39
CA VAL A 53 -13.79 -13.09 9.89
C VAL A 53 -14.12 -14.49 9.40
N LEU A 54 -13.16 -15.17 8.77
CA LEU A 54 -13.25 -16.57 8.36
C LEU A 54 -12.20 -17.43 9.04
N ARG A 55 -12.55 -18.65 9.45
CA ARG A 55 -11.57 -19.64 9.90
C ARG A 55 -10.94 -20.34 8.70
N GLN A 56 -9.61 -20.35 8.64
CA GLN A 56 -8.84 -21.03 7.59
C GLN A 56 -8.55 -22.48 8.00
N GLY A 57 -9.61 -23.28 8.14
CA GLY A 57 -9.52 -24.70 8.49
C GLY A 57 -10.91 -25.26 8.73
N GLN A 58 -11.25 -26.38 8.08
CA GLN A 58 -12.53 -27.10 8.29
C GLN A 58 -12.53 -27.82 9.65
N GLY A 59 -12.41 -27.08 10.75
CA GLY A 59 -12.45 -27.63 12.11
C GLY A 59 -11.17 -28.32 12.59
N SER A 60 -10.04 -28.19 11.87
CA SER A 60 -8.74 -28.72 12.33
C SER A 60 -8.04 -27.74 13.26
N LEU A 61 -7.76 -28.20 14.49
CA LEU A 61 -6.90 -27.58 15.53
C LEU A 61 -5.51 -27.16 15.05
N VAL A 62 -5.02 -27.76 13.97
CA VAL A 62 -3.62 -27.65 13.56
C VAL A 62 -3.33 -26.32 12.85
N ASN A 63 -4.37 -25.62 12.38
CA ASN A 63 -4.26 -24.30 11.78
C ASN A 63 -5.45 -23.43 12.21
N GLY A 64 -5.33 -22.74 13.35
CA GLY A 64 -6.37 -21.86 13.85
C GLY A 64 -6.49 -20.51 13.13
N SER A 65 -5.68 -20.27 12.08
CA SER A 65 -5.60 -19.00 11.33
C SER A 65 -6.97 -18.39 11.01
N ILE A 66 -7.19 -17.11 11.35
CA ILE A 66 -8.36 -16.34 10.90
C ILE A 66 -8.00 -15.39 9.76
N LEU A 67 -8.87 -15.32 8.76
CA LEU A 67 -8.81 -14.37 7.67
C LEU A 67 -9.82 -13.25 7.91
N LEU A 68 -9.34 -12.01 7.98
CA LEU A 68 -10.19 -10.83 7.90
C LEU A 68 -10.41 -10.43 6.44
N LYS A 69 -11.64 -10.58 5.95
CA LYS A 69 -12.06 -10.15 4.61
C LYS A 69 -12.31 -8.66 4.56
N ASN A 70 -12.01 -8.06 3.41
CA ASN A 70 -12.23 -6.64 3.14
C ASN A 70 -11.66 -5.75 4.25
N ALA A 71 -10.41 -6.03 4.62
CA ALA A 71 -9.69 -5.23 5.59
C ALA A 71 -9.58 -3.79 5.06
N VAL A 72 -9.99 -2.84 5.91
CA VAL A 72 -9.88 -1.41 5.63
C VAL A 72 -8.82 -0.81 6.54
N GLN A 73 -8.34 0.38 6.17
CA GLN A 73 -7.33 1.09 6.96
C GLN A 73 -7.76 1.31 8.43
N GLY A 74 -9.06 1.38 8.70
CA GLY A 74 -9.65 1.45 10.04
C GLY A 74 -9.43 0.21 10.90
N ASP A 75 -9.20 -0.95 10.30
CA ASP A 75 -8.89 -2.22 10.99
C ASP A 75 -7.40 -2.28 11.42
N GLU A 76 -6.54 -1.34 11.02
CA GLU A 76 -5.15 -1.30 11.50
C GLU A 76 -5.08 -1.18 13.03
N GLY A 77 -4.24 -1.99 13.66
CA GLY A 77 -4.11 -2.00 15.12
C GLY A 77 -3.39 -3.23 15.65
N ALA A 78 -3.28 -3.30 16.97
CA ALA A 78 -2.77 -4.47 17.68
C ALA A 78 -3.91 -5.48 17.92
N TYR A 79 -3.66 -6.73 17.55
CA TYR A 79 -4.54 -7.87 17.76
C TYR A 79 -3.87 -8.84 18.72
N GLU A 80 -4.66 -9.43 19.61
CA GLU A 80 -4.19 -10.42 20.56
C GLU A 80 -4.97 -11.73 20.37
N CYS A 81 -4.26 -12.85 20.41
CA CYS A 81 -4.87 -14.16 20.51
C CYS A 81 -4.70 -14.71 21.91
N HIS A 82 -5.81 -15.18 22.49
CA HIS A 82 -5.87 -15.77 23.81
C HIS A 82 -6.35 -17.21 23.68
N LEU A 83 -5.53 -18.15 24.12
CA LEU A 83 -5.78 -19.59 24.13
C LEU A 83 -5.83 -20.06 25.57
N ILE A 84 -6.89 -20.78 25.92
CA ILE A 84 -7.04 -21.35 27.25
C ILE A 84 -7.22 -22.85 27.06
N THR A 85 -6.20 -23.62 27.40
CA THR A 85 -6.22 -25.08 27.26
C THR A 85 -6.03 -25.73 28.62
N PHE A 86 -6.93 -26.63 29.01
CA PHE A 86 -6.78 -27.38 30.25
C PHE A 86 -6.22 -28.77 29.95
N PRO A 87 -5.19 -29.26 30.67
CA PRO A 87 -4.44 -28.62 31.76
C PRO A 87 -3.20 -27.82 31.30
N GLN A 88 -2.98 -27.61 29.99
CA GLN A 88 -1.72 -27.07 29.47
C GLN A 88 -1.48 -25.57 29.78
N GLY A 89 -2.49 -24.85 30.27
CA GLY A 89 -2.39 -23.46 30.68
C GLY A 89 -2.93 -22.49 29.63
N ASN A 90 -2.65 -21.21 29.82
CA ASN A 90 -3.04 -20.15 28.91
C ASN A 90 -1.87 -19.75 28.01
N PHE A 91 -2.16 -19.49 26.74
CA PHE A 91 -1.20 -18.98 25.76
C PHE A 91 -1.72 -17.68 25.18
N GLU A 92 -0.83 -16.69 25.06
CA GLU A 92 -1.15 -15.39 24.51
C GLU A 92 -0.19 -15.05 23.38
N SER A 93 -0.70 -14.45 22.31
CA SER A 93 0.11 -13.98 21.17
C SER A 93 -0.37 -12.61 20.71
N ARG A 94 0.55 -11.76 20.24
CA ARG A 94 0.25 -10.41 19.75
C ARG A 94 0.72 -10.22 18.32
N LEU A 95 -0.07 -9.51 17.53
CA LEU A 95 0.22 -9.15 16.14
C LEU A 95 -0.16 -7.69 15.89
N ALA A 96 0.62 -6.97 15.10
CA ALA A 96 0.21 -5.69 14.54
C ALA A 96 -0.31 -5.89 13.10
N LEU A 97 -1.56 -5.47 12.84
CA LEU A 97 -2.13 -5.45 11.50
C LEU A 97 -1.82 -4.11 10.83
N LYS A 98 -1.13 -4.17 9.69
CA LYS A 98 -0.92 -3.04 8.79
C LYS A 98 -1.64 -3.29 7.47
N VAL A 99 -2.41 -2.32 7.00
CA VAL A 99 -3.23 -2.42 5.79
C VAL A 99 -2.59 -1.60 4.69
N LEU A 100 -2.09 -2.28 3.66
CA LEU A 100 -1.42 -1.65 2.55
C LEU A 100 -2.42 -1.03 1.58
N VAL A 101 -2.11 0.17 1.11
CA VAL A 101 -2.90 0.88 0.10
C VAL A 101 -2.01 1.07 -1.13
N PRO A 102 -2.32 0.39 -2.26
CA PRO A 102 -1.54 0.54 -3.47
C PRO A 102 -1.71 1.96 -4.05
N PRO A 103 -0.62 2.60 -4.49
CA PRO A 103 -0.71 3.96 -5.00
C PRO A 103 -1.31 4.00 -6.41
N LEU A 104 -2.22 4.94 -6.63
CA LEU A 104 -2.79 5.21 -7.94
C LEU A 104 -2.27 6.56 -8.48
N PRO A 105 -1.70 6.61 -9.70
CA PRO A 105 -1.21 7.85 -10.27
C PRO A 105 -2.35 8.75 -10.75
N ILE A 106 -2.28 10.02 -10.36
CA ILE A 106 -3.10 11.11 -10.88
C ILE A 106 -2.18 12.04 -11.67
N LEU A 107 -2.21 11.90 -12.99
CA LEU A 107 -1.38 12.69 -13.92
C LEU A 107 -2.13 13.94 -14.40
N ASN A 108 -1.53 15.10 -14.18
CA ASN A 108 -1.99 16.40 -14.67
C ASN A 108 -0.97 16.96 -15.67
N LEU A 109 -1.39 17.16 -16.91
CA LEU A 109 -0.53 17.75 -17.93
C LEU A 109 -0.37 19.25 -17.70
N GLY A 110 0.85 19.75 -17.92
CA GLY A 110 1.16 21.16 -17.91
C GLY A 110 0.61 21.88 -19.16
N PRO A 111 0.84 23.20 -19.25
CA PRO A 111 0.46 23.98 -20.42
C PRO A 111 1.20 23.53 -21.69
N PRO A 112 0.73 23.94 -22.88
CA PRO A 112 1.45 23.70 -24.13
C PRO A 112 2.89 24.23 -24.05
N LEU A 113 3.83 23.35 -24.42
CA LEU A 113 5.25 23.67 -24.46
C LEU A 113 5.58 24.37 -25.78
N GLU A 114 6.09 25.60 -25.70
CA GLU A 114 6.50 26.39 -26.85
C GLU A 114 8.01 26.61 -26.87
N GLU A 115 8.56 26.64 -28.07
CA GLU A 115 9.99 26.84 -28.27
C GLU A 115 10.44 28.21 -27.73
N GLY A 116 11.61 28.25 -27.09
CA GLY A 116 12.13 29.47 -26.49
C GLY A 116 11.57 29.78 -25.10
N GLN A 117 10.59 28.98 -24.62
CA GLN A 117 10.26 28.97 -23.19
C GLN A 117 11.45 28.45 -22.38
N GLY A 118 11.64 29.02 -21.19
CA GLY A 118 12.59 28.52 -20.21
C GLY A 118 12.15 27.18 -19.60
N ARG A 119 12.64 26.91 -18.40
CA ARG A 119 12.19 25.74 -17.62
C ARG A 119 10.68 25.83 -17.37
N THR A 120 9.93 24.91 -17.95
CA THR A 120 8.46 24.90 -17.94
C THR A 120 7.95 23.57 -17.41
N LEU A 121 6.85 23.61 -16.62
CA LEU A 121 6.20 22.41 -16.10
C LEU A 121 5.55 21.64 -17.25
N ALA A 122 5.97 20.40 -17.46
CA ALA A 122 5.41 19.51 -18.48
C ALA A 122 4.26 18.66 -17.92
N ALA A 123 4.38 18.18 -16.68
CA ALA A 123 3.30 17.50 -15.97
C ALA A 123 3.55 17.45 -14.46
N SER A 124 2.48 17.26 -13.71
CA SER A 124 2.50 16.93 -12.29
C SER A 124 1.81 15.58 -12.08
N CYS A 125 2.37 14.75 -11.21
CA CYS A 125 1.83 13.44 -10.87
C CYS A 125 1.67 13.33 -9.35
N THR A 126 0.46 13.09 -8.88
CA THR A 126 0.16 12.87 -7.46
C THR A 126 -0.25 11.42 -7.25
N ALA A 127 0.26 10.79 -6.20
CA ALA A 127 -0.16 9.45 -5.81
C ALA A 127 -0.23 9.35 -4.28
N GLU A 128 -1.27 8.70 -3.77
CA GLU A 128 -1.42 8.42 -2.34
C GLU A 128 -1.33 6.92 -2.10
N GLY A 129 -0.59 6.51 -1.07
CA GLY A 129 -0.42 5.10 -0.72
C GLY A 129 -0.03 4.89 0.74
N ASN A 130 -0.03 3.62 1.15
CA ASN A 130 0.50 3.17 2.43
C ASN A 130 1.24 1.84 2.20
N PRO A 131 2.58 1.78 2.35
CA PRO A 131 3.49 2.84 2.80
C PRO A 131 3.62 3.98 1.79
N VAL A 132 4.40 5.02 2.15
CA VAL A 132 4.67 6.18 1.28
C VAL A 132 5.16 5.71 -0.09
N PRO A 133 4.50 6.09 -1.20
CA PRO A 133 4.93 5.71 -2.53
C PRO A 133 6.05 6.62 -3.05
N THR A 134 6.86 6.07 -3.94
CA THR A 134 7.84 6.80 -4.76
C THR A 134 7.32 6.91 -6.19
N VAL A 135 7.59 8.02 -6.88
CA VAL A 135 7.15 8.24 -8.27
C VAL A 135 8.35 8.28 -9.21
N THR A 136 8.29 7.49 -10.27
CA THR A 136 9.21 7.55 -11.40
C THR A 136 8.52 8.05 -12.66
N TRP A 137 9.24 8.82 -13.46
CA TRP A 137 8.79 9.30 -14.77
C TRP A 137 9.38 8.43 -15.87
N GLU A 138 8.52 7.87 -16.69
CA GLU A 138 8.86 7.11 -17.89
C GLU A 138 8.68 8.02 -19.10
N THR A 139 9.79 8.52 -19.64
CA THR A 139 9.80 9.41 -20.80
C THR A 139 11.15 9.42 -21.51
N GLU A 140 11.12 9.66 -22.82
CA GLU A 140 12.30 9.93 -23.64
C GLU A 140 12.71 11.42 -23.59
N ILE A 141 11.86 12.27 -23.01
CA ILE A 141 12.08 13.72 -22.94
C ILE A 141 13.06 14.00 -21.81
N ARG A 142 14.16 14.70 -22.13
CA ARG A 142 15.09 15.18 -21.10
C ARG A 142 14.42 16.27 -20.28
N GLY A 143 14.38 16.07 -18.98
CA GLY A 143 13.80 17.00 -18.02
C GLY A 143 14.36 16.76 -16.62
N VAL A 144 13.83 17.50 -15.68
CA VAL A 144 14.16 17.37 -14.25
C VAL A 144 12.86 17.22 -13.47
N SER A 145 12.79 16.21 -12.60
CA SER A 145 11.68 16.05 -11.67
C SER A 145 12.01 16.69 -10.32
N ASN A 146 11.00 17.24 -9.67
CA ASN A 146 11.03 17.60 -8.26
C ASN A 146 9.92 16.83 -7.54
N THR A 147 10.21 16.27 -6.36
CA THR A 147 9.24 15.43 -5.65
C THR A 147 9.05 15.96 -4.24
N GLN A 148 7.79 16.06 -3.81
CA GLN A 148 7.37 16.48 -2.50
C GLN A 148 6.47 15.42 -1.87
N GLU A 149 6.74 15.09 -0.62
CA GLU A 149 5.97 14.10 0.15
C GLU A 149 5.17 14.81 1.25
N SER A 150 3.98 14.30 1.51
CA SER A 150 3.11 14.73 2.61
C SER A 150 2.58 13.50 3.34
N SER A 151 2.83 13.44 4.64
CA SER A 151 2.40 12.33 5.49
C SER A 151 1.07 12.67 6.17
N HIS A 152 0.16 11.70 6.15
CA HIS A 152 -1.07 11.70 6.92
C HIS A 152 -1.02 10.60 7.97
N SER A 153 -2.00 10.53 8.87
CA SER A 153 -1.99 9.60 10.02
C SER A 153 -1.90 8.12 9.63
N ARG A 154 -2.42 7.74 8.45
CA ARG A 154 -2.50 6.34 8.01
C ARG A 154 -2.03 6.11 6.56
N SER A 155 -1.76 7.17 5.81
CA SER A 155 -1.29 7.15 4.42
C SER A 155 -0.29 8.26 4.20
N ALA A 156 0.36 8.26 3.04
CA ALA A 156 1.13 9.41 2.59
C ALA A 156 0.88 9.64 1.11
N SER A 157 0.93 10.91 0.72
CA SER A 157 0.82 11.36 -0.65
C SER A 157 2.17 11.88 -1.11
N VAL A 158 2.53 11.56 -2.35
CA VAL A 158 3.69 12.10 -3.05
C VAL A 158 3.21 12.87 -4.27
N THR A 159 3.79 14.05 -4.50
CA THR A 159 3.57 14.85 -5.70
C THR A 159 4.92 15.05 -6.39
N SER A 160 5.04 14.57 -7.63
CA SER A 160 6.21 14.78 -8.47
C SER A 160 5.85 15.73 -9.62
N GLU A 161 6.70 16.71 -9.87
CA GLU A 161 6.54 17.67 -10.96
C GLU A 161 7.70 17.53 -11.94
N PHE A 162 7.38 17.31 -13.21
CA PHE A 162 8.36 17.13 -14.28
C PHE A 162 8.50 18.41 -15.10
N TYR A 163 9.72 18.95 -15.17
CA TYR A 163 10.05 20.18 -15.88
C TYR A 163 10.95 19.90 -17.07
N VAL A 164 10.73 20.63 -18.15
CA VAL A 164 11.53 20.54 -19.38
C VAL A 164 11.90 21.94 -19.88
N VAL A 165 12.92 22.02 -20.72
CA VAL A 165 13.26 23.24 -21.47
C VAL A 165 13.00 22.93 -22.96
N PRO A 166 11.94 23.49 -23.57
CA PRO A 166 11.64 23.23 -24.98
C PRO A 166 12.71 23.81 -25.91
N GLY A 167 13.50 22.93 -26.53
CA GLY A 167 14.52 23.30 -27.52
C GLY A 167 14.12 22.90 -28.94
N ARG A 168 14.81 23.49 -29.93
CA ARG A 168 14.73 23.02 -31.33
C ARG A 168 15.39 21.64 -31.45
N SER A 169 14.65 20.68 -32.02
CA SER A 169 15.19 19.39 -32.48
C SER A 169 15.73 19.47 -33.90
#